data_AF-A0A2M8WYQ4-F1
#
_entry.id   AF-A0A2M8WYQ4-F1
#
_cell.length_a   1.000
_cell.length_b   1.000
_cell.length_c   1.000
_cell.angle_alpha   90.00
_cell.angle_beta   90.00
_cell.angle_gamma   90.00
#
_symmetry.space_group_name_H-M   'P 1'
#
loop_
_entity.id
_entity.type
_entity.pdbx_description
1 polymer ?
#
loop_
_entity_poly.entity_id
_entity_poly.type
_entity_poly.pdbx_seq_one_letter_code
_entity_poly.pdbx_strand_id
1 'polypeptide(L)'
;MNAIDLLAARANETSATGRFDLENTEPVPSPCISVCRMSPDRSHCEGCFRTLDEIRIWSRADATLRRGIWMGLLQRAGIALPAQDVNDMQNMQEAET
;
A
#
# COMPACT_ATOMS: atom_id res chain seq x y z
N MET A 1 -4.02 -4.53 -20.15
CA MET A 1 -3.80 -4.28 -18.72
C MET A 1 -2.31 -4.38 -18.47
N ASN A 2 -1.68 -3.28 -18.07
CA ASN A 2 -0.23 -3.22 -17.81
C ASN A 2 0.05 -3.32 -16.29
N ALA A 3 1.33 -3.28 -15.89
CA ALA A 3 1.73 -3.39 -14.48
C ALA A 3 1.19 -2.24 -13.62
N ILE A 4 1.13 -1.02 -14.16
CA ILE A 4 0.61 0.17 -13.47
C ILE A 4 -0.89 -0.01 -13.19
N ASP A 5 -1.67 -0.47 -14.18
CA ASP A 5 -3.11 -0.71 -14.01
C ASP A 5 -3.39 -1.74 -12.90
N LEU A 6 -2.63 -2.84 -12.91
CA LEU A 6 -2.75 -3.92 -11.90
C LEU A 6 -2.33 -3.44 -10.51
N LEU A 7 -1.28 -2.64 -10.42
CA LEU A 7 -0.83 -2.07 -9.16
C LEU A 7 -1.84 -1.07 -8.60
N ALA A 8 -2.43 -0.23 -9.46
CA ALA A 8 -3.48 0.70 -9.06
C ALA A 8 -4.72 -0.04 -8.54
N ALA A 9 -5.16 -1.11 -9.21
CA ALA A 9 -6.24 -1.96 -8.72
C ALA A 9 -5.91 -2.56 -7.34
N ARG A 10 -4.69 -3.06 -7.15
CA ARG A 10 -4.23 -3.61 -5.87
C ARG A 10 -4.19 -2.56 -4.75
N ALA A 11 -3.80 -1.33 -5.07
CA ALA A 11 -3.82 -0.22 -4.13
C ALA A 11 -5.25 0.11 -3.68
N ASN A 12 -6.20 0.14 -4.61
CA ASN A 12 -7.60 0.39 -4.31
C ASN A 12 -8.22 -0.70 -3.45
N GLU A 13 -7.96 -1.98 -3.73
CA GLU A 13 -8.39 -3.11 -2.88
C GLU A 13 -7.84 -3.00 -1.45
N THR A 14 -6.56 -2.63 -1.33
CA THR A 14 -5.90 -2.45 -0.04
C THR A 14 -6.50 -1.27 0.73
N SER A 15 -6.82 -0.17 0.05
CA SER A 15 -7.50 0.98 0.63
C SER A 15 -8.92 0.65 1.07
N ALA A 16 -9.69 -0.05 0.24
CA ALA A 16 -11.08 -0.42 0.52
C ALA A 16 -11.24 -1.35 1.74
N THR A 17 -10.16 -2.00 2.17
CA THR A 17 -10.12 -2.84 3.37
C THR A 17 -9.56 -2.10 4.59
N GLY A 18 -9.36 -0.78 4.51
CA GLY A 18 -8.84 0.06 5.59
C GLY A 18 -7.40 -0.25 5.98
N ARG A 19 -6.63 -0.93 5.11
CA ARG A 19 -5.24 -1.36 5.42
C ARG A 19 -4.25 -0.20 5.36
N PHE A 20 -4.63 0.93 4.79
CA PHE A 20 -3.80 2.13 4.84
C PHE A 20 -4.08 3.02 6.06
N ASP A 21 -5.25 2.88 6.71
CA ASP A 21 -5.64 3.65 7.88
C ASP A 21 -4.62 3.50 9.02
N LEU A 22 -4.28 4.60 9.69
CA LEU A 22 -3.23 4.63 10.72
C LEU A 22 -3.62 3.84 11.98
N GLU A 23 -4.91 3.82 12.33
CA GLU A 23 -5.45 3.10 13.48
C GLU A 23 -5.56 1.58 13.24
N ASN A 24 -5.46 1.13 11.98
CA ASN A 24 -5.54 -0.29 11.67
C ASN A 24 -4.22 -1.00 12.01
N THR A 25 -4.25 -1.95 12.94
CA THR A 25 -3.06 -2.69 13.35
C THR A 25 -2.81 -3.96 12.52
N GLU A 26 -3.73 -4.29 11.62
CA GLU A 26 -3.58 -5.48 10.79
C GLU A 26 -2.43 -5.34 9.78
N PRO A 27 -1.80 -6.46 9.38
CA PRO A 27 -0.72 -6.43 8.42
C PRO A 27 -1.18 -5.86 7.06
N VAL A 28 -0.54 -4.79 6.60
CA VAL A 28 -0.75 -4.27 5.24
C VAL A 28 -0.32 -5.33 4.23
N PRO A 29 -1.17 -5.69 3.24
CA PRO A 29 -0.85 -6.71 2.27
C PRO A 29 0.24 -6.26 1.30
N SER A 30 0.88 -7.26 0.65
CA SER A 30 1.94 -7.01 -0.33
C SER A 30 1.40 -6.34 -1.60
N PRO A 31 2.14 -5.37 -2.19
CA PRO A 31 1.84 -4.75 -3.49
C PRO A 31 2.18 -5.66 -4.69
N CYS A 32 2.68 -6.87 -4.45
CA CYS A 32 3.12 -7.76 -5.51
C CYS A 32 1.96 -8.21 -6.40
N ILE A 33 2.09 -7.99 -7.71
CA ILE A 33 1.16 -8.46 -8.75
C ILE A 33 1.69 -9.70 -9.50
N SER A 34 2.58 -10.46 -8.86
CA SER A 34 3.24 -11.65 -9.42
C SER A 34 4.08 -11.40 -10.70
N VAL A 35 4.45 -10.14 -10.94
CA VAL A 35 5.46 -9.76 -11.93
C VAL A 35 6.75 -9.43 -11.19
N CYS A 36 7.73 -10.34 -11.27
CA CYS A 36 9.03 -10.18 -10.63
C CYS A 36 10.11 -9.95 -11.70
N ARG A 37 10.36 -8.68 -12.00
CA ARG A 37 11.41 -8.26 -12.94
C ARG A 37 12.01 -6.98 -12.40
N MET A 38 13.32 -6.97 -12.18
CA MET A 38 14.02 -5.75 -11.80
C MET A 38 14.22 -4.87 -13.03
N SER A 39 14.12 -3.56 -12.85
CA SER A 39 14.51 -2.58 -13.85
C SER A 39 15.98 -2.80 -14.28
N PRO A 40 16.39 -2.37 -15.49
CA PRO A 40 17.75 -2.58 -15.97
C PRO A 40 18.85 -2.02 -15.04
N ASP A 41 18.56 -0.88 -14.39
CA ASP A 41 19.42 -0.22 -13.41
C ASP A 41 19.29 -0.79 -11.97
N ARG A 42 18.41 -1.78 -11.77
CA ARG A 42 18.08 -2.42 -10.48
C ARG A 42 17.51 -1.47 -9.42
N SER A 43 17.03 -0.29 -9.80
CA SER A 43 16.43 0.67 -8.87
C SER A 43 15.11 0.17 -8.28
N HIS A 44 14.30 -0.57 -9.04
CA HIS A 44 13.00 -1.07 -8.59
C HIS A 44 12.54 -2.31 -9.36
N CYS A 45 11.54 -3.01 -8.83
CA CYS A 45 10.80 -4.05 -9.54
C CYS A 45 9.76 -3.41 -10.48
N GLU A 46 9.75 -3.76 -11.76
CA GLU A 46 8.84 -3.22 -12.77
C GLU A 46 7.37 -3.62 -12.57
N GLY A 47 7.11 -4.61 -11.71
CA GLY A 47 5.75 -5.04 -11.37
C GLY A 47 5.16 -4.28 -10.18
N CYS A 48 5.85 -4.30 -9.05
CA CYS A 48 5.35 -3.73 -7.78
C CYS A 48 6.04 -2.42 -7.37
N PHE A 49 7.00 -1.95 -8.17
CA PHE A 49 7.75 -0.71 -7.97
C PHE A 49 8.52 -0.61 -6.65
N ARG A 50 8.66 -1.72 -5.90
CA ARG A 50 9.51 -1.79 -4.72
C ARG A 50 10.98 -1.87 -5.09
N THR A 51 11.85 -1.30 -4.26
CA THR A 51 13.30 -1.50 -4.36
C THR A 51 13.71 -2.88 -3.83
N LEU A 52 14.95 -3.31 -4.10
CA LEU A 52 15.46 -4.58 -3.54
C LEU A 52 15.47 -4.59 -2.01
N ASP A 53 15.77 -3.47 -1.37
CA ASP A 53 15.82 -3.38 0.09
C ASP A 53 14.42 -3.48 0.69
N GLU A 54 13.44 -2.79 0.10
CA GLU A 54 12.04 -2.90 0.48
C GLU A 54 11.51 -4.34 0.32
N ILE A 55 11.94 -5.05 -0.73
CA ILE A 55 11.60 -6.47 -0.93
C ILE A 55 12.21 -7.34 0.17
N ARG A 56 13.48 -7.12 0.52
CA ARG A 56 14.20 -7.91 1.56
C ARG A 56 13.60 -7.73 2.94
N ILE A 57 13.25 -6.50 3.31
CA ILE A 57 12.76 -6.20 4.66
C ILE A 57 11.27 -6.51 4.84
N TRP A 58 10.51 -6.72 3.76
CA TRP A 58 9.04 -6.79 3.80
C TRP A 58 8.46 -7.75 4.85
N SER A 59 9.02 -8.96 4.98
CA SER A 59 8.53 -9.96 5.94
C SER A 59 8.73 -9.55 7.40
N ARG A 60 9.64 -8.60 7.66
CA ARG A 60 9.97 -8.06 8.98
C ARG A 60 9.40 -6.65 9.20
N ALA A 61 8.85 -6.02 8.17
CA ALA A 61 8.30 -4.68 8.25
C ALA A 61 6.97 -4.68 9.00
N ASP A 62 6.83 -3.76 9.94
CA ASP A 62 5.57 -3.46 10.64
C ASP A 62 4.58 -2.72 9.73
N ALA A 63 3.36 -2.49 10.23
CA ALA A 63 2.30 -1.85 9.44
C ALA A 63 2.71 -0.42 8.99
N THR A 64 3.36 0.35 9.86
CA THR A 64 3.84 1.70 9.57
C THR A 64 4.85 1.71 8.42
N LEU A 65 5.87 0.86 8.48
CA LEU A 65 6.86 0.74 7.43
C LEU A 65 6.25 0.22 6.12
N ARG A 66 5.31 -0.72 6.18
CA ARG A 66 4.61 -1.20 4.98
C ARG A 66 3.79 -0.10 4.30
N ARG A 67 3.11 0.77 5.07
CA ARG A 67 2.44 1.97 4.52
C ARG A 67 3.44 2.90 3.86
N GLY A 68 4.59 3.16 4.50
CA GLY A 68 5.66 3.97 3.92
C GLY A 68 6.19 3.40 2.60
N ILE A 69 6.38 2.07 2.52
CA ILE A 69 6.78 1.38 1.29
C ILE A 69 5.71 1.54 0.20
N TRP A 70 4.42 1.41 0.55
CA TRP A 70 3.30 1.65 -0.37
C TRP A 70 3.28 3.08 -0.91
N MET A 71 3.53 4.08 -0.08
CA MET A 71 3.63 5.47 -0.54
C MET A 71 4.80 5.66 -1.51
N GLY A 72 5.98 5.13 -1.17
CA GLY A 72 7.17 5.22 -2.01
C GLY A 72 7.00 4.55 -3.37
N LEU A 73 6.41 3.35 -3.42
CA LEU A 73 6.21 2.63 -4.69
C LEU A 73 5.13 3.28 -5.56
N LEU A 74 4.05 3.83 -4.98
CA LEU A 74 3.01 4.50 -5.75
C LEU A 74 3.52 5.81 -6.35
N GLN A 75 4.33 6.55 -5.59
CA GLN A 75 5.03 7.73 -6.10
C GLN A 75 5.94 7.37 -7.29
N ARG A 76 6.73 6.30 -7.18
CA ARG A 76 7.59 5.81 -8.29
C ARG A 76 6.77 5.37 -9.51
N ALA A 77 5.60 4.78 -9.29
CA ALA A 77 4.67 4.35 -10.35
C ALA A 77 3.84 5.50 -10.95
N GLY A 78 3.89 6.71 -10.37
CA GLY A 78 3.05 7.83 -10.80
C GLY A 78 1.56 7.66 -10.47
N ILE A 79 1.23 6.85 -9.47
CA ILE A 79 -0.14 6.58 -9.03
C ILE A 79 -0.46 7.47 -7.82
N ALA A 80 -1.57 8.20 -7.87
CA ALA A 80 -2.04 8.97 -6.72
C ALA A 80 -2.41 8.02 -5.57
N LEU A 81 -2.07 8.40 -4.34
CA LEU A 81 -2.47 7.64 -3.16
C LEU A 81 -4.00 7.59 -3.09
N PRO A 82 -4.61 6.38 -2.97
CA PRO A 82 -6.03 6.29 -2.69
C PRO A 82 -6.30 6.98 -1.34
N ALA A 83 -7.40 7.73 -1.28
CA ALA A 83 -7.75 8.54 -0.11
C ALA A 83 -7.65 7.68 1.16
N GLN A 84 -6.86 8.15 2.12
CA GLN A 84 -6.91 7.63 3.48
C GLN A 84 -8.25 8.12 4.04
N ASP A 85 -9.18 7.22 4.34
CA ASP A 85 -10.36 7.60 5.11
C ASP A 85 -9.86 7.91 6.53
N VAL A 86 -9.47 9.17 6.75
CA VAL A 86 -9.51 9.78 8.07
C VAL A 86 -10.99 9.82 8.44
N ASN A 87 -11.50 8.71 8.98
CA ASN A 87 -12.85 8.65 9.49
C ASN A 87 -12.90 9.58 10.70
N ASP A 88 -13.31 10.81 10.43
CA ASP A 88 -13.62 11.82 11.42
C ASP A 88 -14.62 11.22 12.42
N MET A 89 -14.24 11.36 13.68
CA MET A 89 -14.98 11.01 14.88
C MET A 89 -16.48 11.37 14.81
N GLN A 90 -17.35 10.39 14.52
CA GLN A 90 -18.79 10.50 14.74
C GLN A 90 -19.43 9.12 14.94
N ASN A 91 -19.15 8.49 16.09
CA ASN A 91 -20.14 7.65 16.74
C ASN A 91 -20.08 7.90 18.26
N MET A 92 -20.64 9.05 18.64
CA MET A 92 -20.80 9.49 20.01
C MET A 92 -22.25 9.97 20.19
N GLN A 93 -23.22 9.03 20.09
CA GLN A 93 -24.64 9.27 20.43
C GLN A 93 -25.47 7.96 20.45
N GLU A 94 -25.07 6.97 21.24
CA GLU A 94 -25.97 5.92 21.75
C GLU A 94 -25.94 5.94 23.28
N ALA A 95 -26.65 6.90 23.88
CA ALA A 95 -26.96 6.92 25.31
C ALA A 95 -28.19 7.81 25.59
N GLU A 96 -29.35 7.44 25.05
CA GLU A 96 -30.66 7.85 25.57
C GLU A 96 -31.60 6.64 25.57
N THR A 97 -31.80 6.03 26.74
CA THR A 97 -33.10 5.74 27.40
C THR A 97 -32.87 4.82 28.59
#